data_AF-A0A7C5HJ88-F1
#
_entry.id   AF-A0A7C5HJ88-F1
#
_cell.length_a   1.000
_cell.length_b   1.000
_cell.length_c   1.000
_cell.angle_alpha   90.00
_cell.angle_beta   90.00
_cell.angle_gamma   90.00
#
_symmetry.space_group_name_H-M   'P 1'
#
loop_
_entity.id
_entity.type
_entity.pdbx_description
1 polymer ?
#
loop_
_entity_poly.entity_id
_entity_poly.type
_entity_poly.pdbx_seq_one_letter_code
_entity_poly.pdbx_strand_id
1 'polypeptide(L)'
;TYADIVGSPCVTYSCIEDGYAGTGNIDDDPQFEDAANGDFHLRWDTDELSPCIDTADPSTEWDGDDTPPDMGRLKAEKHWYDNWEMPDINTDRGWKWMCFPVIDTVTNSQTYVGDMAEYMLADILDPYLLDHVEWIPIETTSNNIINIEFEDPIWTNTNHIFTSIQGYKFQMLDQDTVYLPVSGFLEDSTKTIQLNDEHDNWMGYFIDYEQKVEDAFGEETLENLYYIQTQRWTVTREEPEPESPWLGLSSANRTLNYGDLVIVRCFDDELFAWCDTELQQQRDYREDTQYFSYEEQSDYIPIYVQLDPTNLPTEIAVFVDGECKGAEKVLEDLTDIRAYILGGNSGNITFEMYYDNKSPVEKVSKYFVYNSRKMEFVQESIKVDPMKDYYLVTFKETDTPQFTHEYLMKHFPNPVRSNAEIKYSLPRKEKVNISIYNVRGQLVKTLIDKEVESGLHKVSWDSTDRSGKYVTNGVYMYILRTDNKVLTKKMLFMR
;
A
#
# COMPACT_ATOMS: atom_id res chain seq x y z
N THR A 1 -65.22 38.96 -8.73
CA THR A 1 -64.81 37.90 -7.78
C THR A 1 -63.73 37.09 -8.44
N TYR A 2 -62.47 37.46 -8.22
CA TYR A 2 -61.36 36.56 -8.54
C TYR A 2 -61.39 35.47 -7.49
N ALA A 3 -61.49 34.22 -7.92
CA ALA A 3 -61.36 33.08 -7.04
C ALA A 3 -59.86 32.99 -6.69
N ASP A 4 -59.53 33.20 -5.42
CA ASP A 4 -58.20 32.88 -4.91
C ASP A 4 -57.97 31.39 -5.14
N ILE A 5 -57.02 31.06 -6.00
CA ILE A 5 -56.52 29.70 -6.13
C ILE A 5 -55.68 29.46 -4.88
N VAL A 6 -56.28 28.85 -3.87
CA VAL A 6 -55.59 28.40 -2.66
C VAL A 6 -54.92 27.08 -2.99
N GLY A 7 -53.74 27.14 -3.60
CA GLY A 7 -52.83 26.00 -3.74
C GLY A 7 -51.57 26.29 -2.94
N SER A 8 -51.24 25.44 -1.98
CA SER A 8 -49.92 25.47 -1.35
C SER A 8 -48.88 24.99 -2.38
N PRO A 9 -47.82 25.77 -2.67
CA PRO A 9 -46.76 25.29 -3.56
C PRO A 9 -46.06 24.08 -2.95
N CYS A 10 -45.70 23.11 -3.79
CA CYS A 10 -44.75 22.06 -3.42
C CYS A 10 -43.35 22.64 -3.69
N VAL A 11 -42.58 22.89 -2.64
CA VAL A 11 -41.24 23.47 -2.71
C VAL A 11 -40.24 22.40 -2.29
N THR A 12 -39.15 22.28 -3.04
CA THR A 12 -38.02 21.38 -2.79
C THR A 12 -36.74 22.17 -3.04
N TYR A 13 -35.67 21.85 -2.30
CA TYR A 13 -34.36 22.53 -2.39
C TYR A 13 -34.45 24.05 -2.16
N SER A 14 -34.97 24.44 -1.00
CA SER A 14 -35.17 25.85 -0.60
C SER A 14 -34.68 26.13 0.82
N CYS A 15 -34.02 27.28 1.00
CA CYS A 15 -33.60 27.83 2.30
C CYS A 15 -34.29 29.17 2.54
N ILE A 16 -35.59 29.14 2.87
CA ILE A 16 -36.43 30.34 3.05
C ILE A 16 -36.91 30.39 4.50
N GLU A 17 -36.81 31.58 5.12
CA GLU A 17 -37.32 31.89 6.47
C GLU A 17 -38.80 31.47 6.63
N ASP A 18 -39.13 30.88 7.79
CA ASP A 18 -40.41 30.23 8.13
C ASP A 18 -40.66 28.85 7.46
N GLY A 19 -39.71 28.36 6.66
CA GLY A 19 -39.60 26.98 6.19
C GLY A 19 -40.69 26.49 5.23
N TYR A 20 -40.30 25.69 4.23
CA TYR A 20 -41.25 24.84 3.49
C TYR A 20 -41.04 23.38 3.88
N ALA A 21 -42.11 22.67 4.25
CA ALA A 21 -42.04 21.23 4.41
C ALA A 21 -41.80 20.57 3.04
N GLY A 22 -40.78 19.71 2.95
CA GLY A 22 -40.43 19.03 1.71
C GLY A 22 -39.03 18.43 1.77
N THR A 23 -38.75 17.48 0.90
CA THR A 23 -37.41 16.90 0.75
C THR A 23 -36.44 17.96 0.25
N GLY A 24 -35.26 18.04 0.87
CA GLY A 24 -34.19 18.96 0.49
C GLY A 24 -34.41 20.41 0.91
N ASN A 25 -35.49 20.76 1.61
CA ASN A 25 -35.63 22.11 2.15
C ASN A 25 -34.89 22.26 3.47
N ILE A 26 -34.27 23.42 3.65
CA ILE A 26 -33.51 23.80 4.83
C ILE A 26 -34.24 24.96 5.52
N ASP A 27 -34.34 24.90 6.85
CA ASP A 27 -34.95 25.93 7.70
C ASP A 27 -33.93 26.43 8.72
N ASP A 28 -32.75 26.81 8.20
CA ASP A 28 -31.61 27.34 8.94
C ASP A 28 -31.10 28.62 8.27
N ASP A 29 -30.26 29.38 8.98
CA ASP A 29 -29.60 30.56 8.42
C ASP A 29 -28.57 30.12 7.36
N PRO A 30 -28.63 30.64 6.11
CA PRO A 30 -27.68 30.31 5.05
C PRO A 30 -26.21 30.60 5.35
N GLN A 31 -25.88 31.36 6.40
CA GLN A 31 -24.50 31.74 6.74
C GLN A 31 -23.74 32.38 5.56
N PHE A 32 -24.14 33.58 5.16
CA PHE A 32 -23.40 34.35 4.15
C PHE A 32 -22.19 35.08 4.74
N GLU A 33 -21.15 35.26 3.94
CA GLU A 33 -19.91 35.95 4.34
C GLU A 33 -20.15 37.36 4.92
N ASP A 34 -20.88 38.22 4.21
CA ASP A 34 -21.22 39.58 4.68
C ASP A 34 -22.49 40.10 4.01
N ALA A 35 -23.63 39.46 4.33
CA ALA A 35 -24.93 39.83 3.77
C ALA A 35 -25.30 41.29 4.04
N ALA A 36 -24.80 41.88 5.13
CA ALA A 36 -25.06 43.27 5.50
C ALA A 36 -24.42 44.26 4.51
N ASN A 37 -23.26 43.92 3.94
CA ASN A 37 -22.58 44.71 2.93
C ASN A 37 -22.78 44.19 1.49
N GLY A 38 -23.62 43.16 1.33
CA GLY A 38 -24.05 42.61 0.04
C GLY A 38 -23.15 41.50 -0.51
N ASP A 39 -22.30 40.92 0.34
CA ASP A 39 -21.58 39.69 0.03
C ASP A 39 -22.45 38.48 0.42
N PHE A 40 -22.88 37.73 -0.59
CA PHE A 40 -23.80 36.60 -0.44
C PHE A 40 -23.14 35.28 -0.84
N HIS A 41 -21.81 35.20 -0.85
CA HIS A 41 -21.14 33.90 -0.91
C HIS A 41 -21.45 33.13 0.38
N LEU A 42 -21.64 31.82 0.24
CA LEU A 42 -21.82 30.93 1.37
C LEU A 42 -20.50 30.83 2.14
N ARG A 43 -20.57 30.97 3.46
CA ARG A 43 -19.40 30.90 4.34
C ARG A 43 -18.97 29.45 4.52
N TRP A 44 -17.67 29.22 4.34
CA TRP A 44 -16.99 27.98 4.71
C TRP A 44 -15.65 28.36 5.34
N ASP A 45 -15.67 28.60 6.64
CA ASP A 45 -14.50 29.01 7.41
C ASP A 45 -14.34 28.21 8.70
N THR A 46 -13.29 28.52 9.46
CA THR A 46 -12.97 27.80 10.69
C THR A 46 -14.08 27.81 11.73
N ASP A 47 -15.07 28.69 11.61
CA ASP A 47 -16.15 28.90 12.55
C ASP A 47 -17.55 28.51 11.99
N GLU A 48 -17.75 28.46 10.68
CA GLU A 48 -19.07 28.19 10.11
C GLU A 48 -18.97 27.48 8.74
N LEU A 49 -19.68 26.36 8.60
CA LEU A 49 -20.02 25.73 7.32
C LEU A 49 -21.49 26.02 7.03
N SER A 50 -21.74 26.70 5.91
CA SER A 50 -23.11 26.98 5.48
C SER A 50 -23.88 25.69 5.22
N PRO A 51 -25.13 25.55 5.73
CA PRO A 51 -25.98 24.39 5.43
C PRO A 51 -26.42 24.34 3.96
N CYS A 52 -26.23 25.43 3.22
CA CYS A 52 -26.60 25.56 1.83
C CYS A 52 -25.55 25.00 0.85
N ILE A 53 -24.36 24.63 1.32
CA ILE A 53 -23.30 24.10 0.46
C ILE A 53 -23.64 22.68 0.02
N ASP A 54 -23.50 22.38 -1.27
CA ASP A 54 -23.79 21.09 -1.92
C ASP A 54 -25.24 20.57 -1.75
N THR A 55 -26.20 21.41 -1.34
CA THR A 55 -27.56 20.97 -0.98
C THR A 55 -28.67 21.42 -1.95
N ALA A 56 -28.35 22.07 -3.07
CA ALA A 56 -29.37 22.43 -4.06
C ALA A 56 -29.91 21.21 -4.83
N ASP A 57 -30.79 21.47 -5.79
CA ASP A 57 -31.39 20.42 -6.61
C ASP A 57 -30.28 19.66 -7.38
N PRO A 58 -30.02 18.37 -7.08
CA PRO A 58 -28.92 17.63 -7.69
C PRO A 58 -29.12 17.38 -9.20
N SER A 59 -30.31 17.69 -9.74
CA SER A 59 -30.58 17.63 -11.18
C SER A 59 -30.15 18.90 -11.94
N THR A 60 -29.68 19.95 -11.25
CA THR A 60 -29.17 21.16 -11.89
C THR A 60 -27.72 21.04 -12.31
N GLU A 61 -27.23 22.03 -13.07
CA GLU A 61 -25.82 22.12 -13.42
C GLU A 61 -24.99 22.31 -12.16
N TRP A 62 -23.82 21.67 -12.14
CA TRP A 62 -22.80 21.81 -11.08
C TRP A 62 -22.27 23.24 -11.06
N ASP A 63 -21.65 23.65 -9.95
CA ASP A 63 -21.27 25.04 -9.69
C ASP A 63 -20.09 25.55 -10.54
N GLY A 64 -19.61 24.74 -11.48
CA GLY A 64 -18.60 25.08 -12.49
C GLY A 64 -17.14 24.94 -12.00
N ASP A 65 -16.97 24.48 -10.76
CA ASP A 65 -15.74 24.07 -10.08
C ASP A 65 -15.72 22.57 -9.75
N ASP A 66 -16.55 21.79 -10.47
CA ASP A 66 -16.67 20.35 -10.30
C ASP A 66 -17.13 19.94 -8.88
N THR A 67 -17.98 20.78 -8.27
CA THR A 67 -18.70 20.48 -7.03
C THR A 67 -20.23 20.45 -7.26
N PRO A 68 -21.01 19.73 -6.43
CA PRO A 68 -22.46 19.78 -6.45
C PRO A 68 -23.01 21.22 -6.37
N PRO A 69 -24.27 21.44 -6.80
CA PRO A 69 -24.85 22.77 -6.78
C PRO A 69 -25.20 23.23 -5.35
N ASP A 70 -24.84 24.47 -5.05
CA ASP A 70 -25.15 25.16 -3.80
C ASP A 70 -26.55 25.80 -3.78
N MET A 71 -27.17 25.82 -2.61
CA MET A 71 -28.47 26.47 -2.38
C MET A 71 -28.29 27.95 -2.02
N GLY A 72 -28.06 28.79 -3.01
CA GLY A 72 -27.80 30.20 -2.76
C GLY A 72 -27.85 31.08 -3.99
N ARG A 73 -27.56 32.37 -3.81
CA ARG A 73 -27.40 33.30 -4.94
C ARG A 73 -26.00 33.23 -5.53
N LEU A 74 -24.99 33.10 -4.66
CA LEU A 74 -23.59 32.93 -5.01
C LEU A 74 -23.13 31.65 -4.32
N LYS A 75 -22.39 30.83 -5.05
CA LYS A 75 -21.77 29.61 -4.53
C LYS A 75 -20.68 29.90 -3.50
N ALA A 76 -20.26 28.88 -2.76
CA ALA A 76 -19.13 28.93 -1.85
C ALA A 76 -17.81 29.22 -2.59
N GLU A 77 -16.76 29.51 -1.81
CA GLU A 77 -15.40 29.48 -2.35
C GLU A 77 -15.04 28.08 -2.88
N LYS A 78 -14.08 28.03 -3.81
CA LYS A 78 -13.68 26.78 -4.47
C LYS A 78 -13.22 25.76 -3.43
N HIS A 79 -13.88 24.62 -3.41
CA HIS A 79 -13.55 23.44 -2.61
C HIS A 79 -13.42 22.21 -3.53
N TRP A 80 -13.25 21.03 -2.94
CA TRP A 80 -13.16 19.75 -3.62
C TRP A 80 -14.32 18.84 -3.20
N TYR A 81 -14.73 17.99 -4.13
CA TYR A 81 -15.78 17.00 -3.93
C TYR A 81 -15.30 15.64 -4.46
N ASP A 82 -15.24 14.65 -3.55
CA ASP A 82 -15.00 13.26 -3.89
C ASP A 82 -16.29 12.45 -3.72
N ASN A 83 -16.51 11.47 -4.59
CA ASN A 83 -17.60 10.51 -4.43
C ASN A 83 -17.06 9.09 -4.52
N TRP A 84 -16.80 8.51 -3.35
CA TRP A 84 -16.06 7.25 -3.23
C TRP A 84 -16.97 6.05 -3.47
N GLU A 85 -16.64 5.26 -4.49
CA GLU A 85 -17.31 3.99 -4.76
C GLU A 85 -16.89 2.92 -3.73
N MET A 86 -17.81 2.46 -2.90
CA MET A 86 -17.64 1.40 -1.91
C MET A 86 -18.10 0.06 -2.50
N PRO A 87 -17.23 -0.97 -2.53
CA PRO A 87 -17.53 -2.22 -3.22
C PRO A 87 -18.64 -3.01 -2.51
N ASP A 88 -19.43 -3.74 -3.30
CA ASP A 88 -20.39 -4.71 -2.77
C ASP A 88 -19.70 -5.97 -2.25
N ILE A 89 -20.41 -6.80 -1.48
CA ILE A 89 -19.87 -8.02 -0.86
C ILE A 89 -19.41 -9.10 -1.86
N ASN A 90 -19.81 -9.02 -3.14
CA ASN A 90 -19.34 -9.93 -4.19
C ASN A 90 -18.10 -9.40 -4.90
N THR A 91 -17.79 -8.11 -4.76
CA THR A 91 -16.59 -7.46 -5.30
C THR A 91 -15.57 -7.26 -4.18
N ASP A 92 -14.41 -7.91 -4.26
CA ASP A 92 -13.36 -7.84 -3.23
C ASP A 92 -13.87 -8.14 -1.80
N ARG A 93 -14.99 -8.88 -1.66
CA ARG A 93 -15.68 -9.14 -0.37
C ARG A 93 -16.05 -7.89 0.42
N GLY A 94 -16.32 -6.80 -0.29
CA GLY A 94 -16.60 -5.50 0.31
C GLY A 94 -15.37 -4.84 0.92
N TRP A 95 -14.15 -5.38 0.74
CA TRP A 95 -12.94 -4.75 1.25
C TRP A 95 -12.49 -3.58 0.38
N LYS A 96 -12.22 -2.45 1.04
CA LYS A 96 -11.61 -1.28 0.40
C LYS A 96 -10.57 -0.64 1.30
N TRP A 97 -9.36 -0.47 0.78
CA TRP A 97 -8.26 0.18 1.51
C TRP A 97 -8.05 1.57 0.93
N MET A 98 -8.31 2.61 1.71
CA MET A 98 -8.29 3.98 1.20
C MET A 98 -7.94 5.01 2.28
N CYS A 99 -7.65 6.23 1.84
CA CYS A 99 -7.68 7.43 2.68
C CYS A 99 -8.69 8.43 2.12
N PHE A 100 -8.81 9.58 2.78
CA PHE A 100 -9.61 10.71 2.33
C PHE A 100 -8.68 11.90 2.03
N PRO A 101 -8.22 12.07 0.79
CA PRO A 101 -7.37 13.20 0.42
C PRO A 101 -8.04 14.55 0.67
N VAL A 102 -9.34 14.61 0.39
CA VAL A 102 -10.23 15.75 0.63
C VAL A 102 -10.97 15.53 1.93
N ILE A 103 -10.80 16.45 2.88
CA ILE A 103 -11.55 16.48 4.13
C ILE A 103 -11.93 17.92 4.42
N ASP A 104 -13.12 18.11 4.98
CA ASP A 104 -13.47 19.37 5.61
C ASP A 104 -12.66 19.60 6.90
N THR A 105 -11.44 20.09 6.73
CA THR A 105 -10.54 20.47 7.83
C THR A 105 -10.88 21.83 8.43
N VAL A 106 -11.83 22.53 7.81
CA VAL A 106 -12.24 23.89 8.13
C VAL A 106 -13.46 23.90 9.05
N THR A 107 -14.14 22.76 9.25
CA THR A 107 -15.16 22.65 10.32
C THR A 107 -14.58 22.59 11.73
N ASN A 108 -14.32 23.77 12.25
CA ASN A 108 -14.73 24.24 13.56
C ASN A 108 -14.80 23.24 14.74
N SER A 109 -13.79 23.36 15.60
CA SER A 109 -13.82 23.01 17.03
C SER A 109 -14.99 23.59 17.86
N GLN A 110 -16.06 24.13 17.25
CA GLN A 110 -17.37 24.24 17.87
C GLN A 110 -18.09 22.89 17.84
N THR A 111 -17.68 22.01 18.74
CA THR A 111 -18.59 21.03 19.33
C THR A 111 -19.20 19.96 18.39
N TYR A 112 -18.44 19.34 17.50
CA TYR A 112 -18.63 17.88 17.34
C TYR A 112 -17.83 17.23 18.48
N VAL A 113 -18.37 17.28 19.69
CA VAL A 113 -17.76 16.61 20.86
C VAL A 113 -17.95 15.11 20.66
N GLY A 114 -17.05 14.54 19.86
CA GLY A 114 -16.80 13.13 19.81
C GLY A 114 -17.58 12.32 18.79
N ASP A 115 -17.89 12.82 17.59
CA ASP A 115 -18.57 12.01 16.56
C ASP A 115 -18.21 12.39 15.09
N MET A 116 -16.97 12.79 14.77
CA MET A 116 -16.59 13.16 13.37
C MET A 116 -16.77 11.99 12.38
N ALA A 117 -16.51 10.75 12.82
CA ALA A 117 -16.81 9.59 12.01
C ALA A 117 -18.31 9.42 11.77
N GLU A 118 -19.17 9.77 12.75
CA GLU A 118 -20.63 9.71 12.58
C GLU A 118 -21.09 10.63 11.45
N TYR A 119 -20.52 11.83 11.36
CA TYR A 119 -20.79 12.76 10.29
C TYR A 119 -20.24 12.27 8.94
N MET A 120 -18.93 12.00 8.86
CA MET A 120 -18.32 11.66 7.57
C MET A 120 -18.81 10.33 7.00
N LEU A 121 -19.23 9.39 7.85
CA LEU A 121 -19.69 8.08 7.43
C LEU A 121 -21.21 7.93 7.55
N ALA A 122 -21.96 9.02 7.72
CA ALA A 122 -23.41 8.99 7.99
C ALA A 122 -24.19 8.13 6.98
N ASP A 123 -23.80 8.17 5.71
CA ASP A 123 -24.45 7.43 4.62
C ASP A 123 -24.18 5.91 4.67
N ILE A 124 -23.16 5.47 5.41
CA ILE A 124 -22.74 4.07 5.47
C ILE A 124 -22.69 3.48 6.89
N LEU A 125 -22.91 4.25 7.95
CA LEU A 125 -23.02 3.76 9.34
C LEU A 125 -24.35 3.02 9.59
N ASP A 126 -24.61 2.01 8.79
CA ASP A 126 -25.74 1.09 8.88
C ASP A 126 -25.18 -0.34 9.03
N PRO A 127 -25.57 -1.10 10.08
CA PRO A 127 -25.07 -2.46 10.30
C PRO A 127 -25.47 -3.47 9.20
N TYR A 128 -26.30 -3.07 8.23
CA TYR A 128 -26.57 -3.84 7.02
C TYR A 128 -25.67 -3.45 5.83
N LEU A 129 -25.01 -2.30 5.88
CA LEU A 129 -24.13 -1.78 4.81
C LEU A 129 -22.65 -1.94 5.16
N LEU A 130 -22.26 -1.66 6.40
CA LEU A 130 -20.89 -1.63 6.88
C LEU A 130 -20.71 -2.62 8.03
N ASP A 131 -19.68 -3.46 7.95
CA ASP A 131 -19.26 -4.31 9.06
C ASP A 131 -18.43 -3.49 10.05
N HIS A 132 -17.31 -2.96 9.57
CA HIS A 132 -16.42 -2.12 10.35
C HIS A 132 -15.43 -1.31 9.49
N VAL A 133 -14.76 -0.34 10.12
CA VAL A 133 -13.63 0.41 9.57
C VAL A 133 -12.42 0.22 10.48
N GLU A 134 -11.29 -0.25 9.93
CA GLU A 134 -10.03 -0.46 10.64
C GLU A 134 -9.05 0.70 10.41
N TRP A 135 -8.31 1.10 11.45
CA TRP A 135 -7.09 1.93 11.32
C TRP A 135 -6.08 1.68 12.43
N ILE A 136 -4.84 2.14 12.21
CA ILE A 136 -3.79 2.22 13.23
C ILE A 136 -3.51 3.71 13.49
N PRO A 137 -3.60 4.21 14.74
CA PRO A 137 -3.35 5.62 15.01
C PRO A 137 -1.92 6.04 14.64
N ILE A 138 -1.76 7.19 13.97
CA ILE A 138 -0.45 7.67 13.49
C ILE A 138 0.56 7.88 14.63
N GLU A 139 0.14 8.42 15.77
CA GLU A 139 1.03 8.72 16.92
C GLU A 139 1.01 7.61 17.99
N THR A 140 0.91 6.34 17.57
CA THR A 140 0.92 5.18 18.48
C THR A 140 2.33 4.65 18.71
N THR A 141 2.44 3.69 19.64
CA THR A 141 3.65 2.86 19.84
C THR A 141 3.33 1.37 19.69
N SER A 142 2.17 1.06 19.12
CA SER A 142 1.68 -0.31 19.00
C SER A 142 0.93 -0.51 17.70
N ASN A 143 1.08 -1.70 17.11
CA ASN A 143 0.33 -2.19 15.95
C ASN A 143 -1.13 -2.57 16.28
N ASN A 144 -1.75 -1.91 17.26
CA ASN A 144 -3.12 -2.19 17.64
C ASN A 144 -4.06 -1.53 16.64
N ILE A 145 -4.78 -2.37 15.89
CA ILE A 145 -5.90 -1.96 15.05
C ILE A 145 -7.05 -1.50 15.96
N ILE A 146 -7.63 -0.35 15.63
CA ILE A 146 -8.86 0.18 16.22
C ILE A 146 -9.95 0.10 15.16
N ASN A 147 -11.17 -0.22 15.59
CA ASN A 147 -12.32 -0.37 14.72
C ASN A 147 -13.43 0.63 15.05
N ILE A 148 -14.08 1.16 14.03
CA ILE A 148 -15.47 1.65 14.14
C ILE A 148 -16.33 0.46 13.75
N GLU A 149 -17.10 -0.08 14.70
CA GLU A 149 -17.92 -1.27 14.48
C GLU A 149 -19.26 -1.16 15.22
N PHE A 150 -20.27 -1.90 14.76
CA PHE A 150 -21.58 -1.92 15.40
C PHE A 150 -21.63 -2.95 16.54
N GLU A 151 -21.66 -2.45 17.77
CA GLU A 151 -21.96 -3.23 18.97
C GLU A 151 -23.41 -2.97 19.39
N ASP A 152 -24.34 -3.83 18.96
CA ASP A 152 -25.79 -3.67 19.18
C ASP A 152 -26.13 -3.09 20.57
N PRO A 153 -26.75 -1.88 20.65
CA PRO A 153 -27.38 -1.11 19.58
C PRO A 153 -26.60 0.12 19.09
N ILE A 154 -25.29 0.21 19.34
CA ILE A 154 -24.48 1.41 19.10
C ILE A 154 -23.31 1.14 18.16
N TRP A 155 -22.88 2.18 17.43
CA TRP A 155 -21.55 2.20 16.82
C TRP A 155 -20.51 2.63 17.86
N THR A 156 -19.33 2.01 17.81
CA THR A 156 -18.21 2.34 18.71
C THR A 156 -17.16 3.18 17.98
N ASN A 157 -16.35 3.93 18.75
CA ASN A 157 -15.26 4.78 18.26
C ASN A 157 -15.65 5.79 17.18
N THR A 158 -16.93 6.21 17.14
CA THR A 158 -17.45 7.24 16.23
C THR A 158 -16.83 8.62 16.48
N ASN A 159 -16.17 8.80 17.62
CA ASN A 159 -15.39 9.97 17.98
C ASN A 159 -14.05 10.11 17.25
N HIS A 160 -13.67 9.14 16.43
CA HIS A 160 -12.45 9.22 15.63
C HIS A 160 -12.50 10.41 14.68
N ILE A 161 -11.36 11.12 14.58
CA ILE A 161 -11.18 12.29 13.71
C ILE A 161 -10.44 11.83 12.47
N PHE A 162 -11.10 11.89 11.33
CA PHE A 162 -10.47 11.56 10.06
C PHE A 162 -9.49 12.66 9.62
N THR A 163 -8.37 12.24 9.04
CA THR A 163 -7.34 13.12 8.48
C THR A 163 -6.83 12.51 7.17
N SER A 164 -6.37 13.35 6.24
CA SER A 164 -5.92 12.88 4.93
C SER A 164 -4.63 12.06 4.99
N ILE A 165 -3.84 12.24 6.05
CA ILE A 165 -2.61 11.48 6.29
C ILE A 165 -2.84 10.06 6.79
N GLN A 166 -4.03 9.74 7.31
CA GLN A 166 -4.38 8.42 7.83
C GLN A 166 -5.02 7.58 6.74
N GLY A 167 -4.60 6.32 6.61
CA GLY A 167 -5.30 5.33 5.79
C GLY A 167 -6.16 4.38 6.63
N TYR A 168 -7.17 3.81 5.98
CA TYR A 168 -8.26 3.03 6.57
C TYR A 168 -8.57 1.80 5.72
N LYS A 169 -9.11 0.76 6.35
CA LYS A 169 -9.71 -0.38 5.64
C LYS A 169 -11.19 -0.47 5.99
N PHE A 170 -12.04 -0.51 4.98
CA PHE A 170 -13.48 -0.68 5.12
C PHE A 170 -13.84 -2.11 4.76
N GLN A 171 -14.73 -2.72 5.54
CA GLN A 171 -15.41 -3.96 5.16
C GLN A 171 -16.91 -3.72 4.99
N MET A 172 -17.37 -3.74 3.74
CA MET A 172 -18.78 -3.58 3.39
C MET A 172 -19.54 -4.92 3.45
N LEU A 173 -20.83 -4.85 3.76
CA LEU A 173 -21.76 -5.98 3.84
C LEU A 173 -22.85 -5.95 2.76
N ASP A 174 -23.03 -4.81 2.08
CA ASP A 174 -24.12 -4.64 1.11
C ASP A 174 -23.96 -5.51 -0.13
N GLN A 175 -25.08 -5.89 -0.76
CA GLN A 175 -25.10 -6.63 -2.02
C GLN A 175 -24.92 -5.73 -3.24
N ASP A 176 -25.11 -4.42 -3.07
CA ASP A 176 -24.95 -3.41 -4.10
C ASP A 176 -23.79 -2.45 -3.76
N THR A 177 -23.21 -1.84 -4.78
CA THR A 177 -22.20 -0.80 -4.63
C THR A 177 -22.81 0.45 -3.99
N VAL A 178 -22.16 0.99 -2.97
CA VAL A 178 -22.57 2.21 -2.26
C VAL A 178 -21.63 3.36 -2.62
N TYR A 179 -22.10 4.59 -2.57
CA TYR A 179 -21.27 5.78 -2.84
C TYR A 179 -21.19 6.64 -1.59
N LEU A 180 -19.99 7.08 -1.23
CA LEU A 180 -19.72 7.94 -0.08
C LEU A 180 -19.24 9.32 -0.56
N PRO A 181 -20.10 10.34 -0.58
CA PRO A 181 -19.70 11.70 -0.93
C PRO A 181 -18.92 12.36 0.20
N VAL A 182 -17.86 13.09 -0.15
CA VAL A 182 -17.03 13.85 0.79
C VAL A 182 -16.64 15.18 0.15
N SER A 183 -17.03 16.28 0.77
CA SER A 183 -16.63 17.63 0.38
C SER A 183 -15.59 18.18 1.34
N GLY A 184 -14.71 19.05 0.86
CA GLY A 184 -13.72 19.72 1.71
C GLY A 184 -12.56 20.31 0.94
N PHE A 185 -11.40 20.32 1.59
CA PHE A 185 -10.17 20.85 1.00
C PHE A 185 -9.16 19.73 0.80
N LEU A 186 -8.53 19.72 -0.37
CA LEU A 186 -7.41 18.83 -0.66
C LEU A 186 -6.23 19.17 0.26
N GLU A 187 -5.67 18.16 0.92
CA GLU A 187 -4.52 18.34 1.80
C GLU A 187 -3.25 18.71 1.01
N ASP A 188 -2.42 19.57 1.60
CA ASP A 188 -1.20 20.06 0.96
C ASP A 188 -0.13 18.97 0.91
N SER A 189 0.54 18.79 -0.24
CA SER A 189 1.59 17.77 -0.44
C SER A 189 2.75 17.87 0.56
N THR A 190 2.98 19.05 1.14
CA THR A 190 3.99 19.29 2.17
C THR A 190 3.56 18.87 3.58
N LYS A 191 2.30 18.41 3.75
CA LYS A 191 1.80 17.89 5.01
C LYS A 191 2.65 16.70 5.47
N THR A 192 3.19 16.84 6.67
CA THR A 192 4.12 15.85 7.22
C THR A 192 3.40 14.68 7.90
N ILE A 193 3.93 13.47 7.73
CA ILE A 193 3.52 12.22 8.36
C ILE A 193 4.69 11.70 9.19
N GLN A 194 4.44 11.31 10.44
CA GLN A 194 5.45 10.67 11.27
C GLN A 194 5.51 9.18 10.94
N LEU A 195 6.65 8.71 10.42
CA LEU A 195 6.96 7.29 10.27
C LEU A 195 7.56 6.76 11.58
N ASN A 196 7.12 5.57 11.98
CA ASN A 196 7.66 4.86 13.14
C ASN A 196 8.27 3.51 12.77
N ASP A 197 9.42 3.19 13.34
CA ASP A 197 10.18 1.96 13.05
C ASP A 197 9.73 0.72 13.83
N GLU A 198 8.87 0.87 14.85
CA GLU A 198 8.42 -0.22 15.71
C GLU A 198 7.09 -0.86 15.23
N HIS A 199 6.39 -0.23 14.28
CA HIS A 199 5.06 -0.67 13.84
C HIS A 199 4.75 -0.31 12.37
N ASP A 200 3.62 -0.80 11.87
CA ASP A 200 3.14 -0.52 10.52
C ASP A 200 2.59 0.91 10.46
N ASN A 201 2.93 1.64 9.41
CA ASN A 201 2.48 3.01 9.19
C ASN A 201 1.38 2.99 8.12
N TRP A 202 0.12 3.17 8.52
CA TRP A 202 -1.04 3.20 7.62
C TRP A 202 -1.31 4.62 7.15
N MET A 203 -0.77 4.98 5.99
CA MET A 203 -0.77 6.36 5.51
C MET A 203 -1.70 6.56 4.32
N GLY A 204 -2.24 7.76 4.19
CA GLY A 204 -2.98 8.16 3.00
C GLY A 204 -2.09 8.75 1.91
N TYR A 205 -2.32 8.37 0.66
CA TYR A 205 -1.76 9.05 -0.51
C TYR A 205 -2.78 10.06 -1.07
N PHE A 206 -2.47 11.35 -0.91
CA PHE A 206 -3.39 12.46 -1.20
C PHE A 206 -2.93 13.40 -2.30
N ILE A 207 -1.91 13.03 -3.07
CA ILE A 207 -1.57 13.74 -4.32
C ILE A 207 -2.63 13.39 -5.38
N ASP A 208 -3.19 14.41 -6.04
CA ASP A 208 -4.35 14.31 -6.95
C ASP A 208 -4.06 13.64 -8.32
N TYR A 209 -2.93 12.92 -8.41
CA TYR A 209 -2.57 12.11 -9.58
C TYR A 209 -1.63 10.95 -9.21
N GLU A 210 -1.57 9.95 -10.09
CA GLU A 210 -0.74 8.77 -9.91
C GLU A 210 0.76 9.04 -10.11
N GLN A 211 1.58 8.49 -9.22
CA GLN A 211 3.04 8.55 -9.29
C GLN A 211 3.65 7.16 -9.13
N LYS A 212 4.85 6.97 -9.69
CA LYS A 212 5.64 5.78 -9.35
C LYS A 212 6.04 5.82 -7.89
N VAL A 213 6.25 4.65 -7.30
CA VAL A 213 6.69 4.52 -5.90
C VAL A 213 7.96 5.33 -5.66
N GLU A 214 8.94 5.26 -6.57
CA GLU A 214 10.21 5.97 -6.43
C GLU A 214 10.06 7.50 -6.51
N ASP A 215 9.14 7.98 -7.33
CA ASP A 215 8.86 9.40 -7.51
C ASP A 215 8.09 9.96 -6.30
N ALA A 216 7.11 9.21 -5.78
CA ALA A 216 6.26 9.62 -4.67
C ALA A 216 6.99 9.69 -3.32
N PHE A 217 7.84 8.71 -3.03
CA PHE A 217 8.61 8.68 -1.77
C PHE A 217 9.91 9.51 -1.85
N GLY A 218 10.50 9.67 -3.04
CA GLY A 218 11.83 10.24 -3.20
C GLY A 218 12.94 9.30 -2.71
N GLU A 219 14.18 9.59 -3.10
CA GLU A 219 15.34 8.70 -2.86
C GLU A 219 15.65 8.52 -1.37
N GLU A 220 15.60 9.59 -0.57
CA GLU A 220 15.97 9.58 0.85
C GLU A 220 15.02 8.70 1.68
N THR A 221 13.71 8.96 1.61
CA THR A 221 12.72 8.15 2.35
C THR A 221 12.69 6.72 1.83
N LEU A 222 12.79 6.49 0.52
CA LEU A 222 12.80 5.12 -0.02
C LEU A 222 14.01 4.31 0.47
N GLU A 223 15.16 4.95 0.75
CA GLU A 223 16.30 4.29 1.41
C GLU A 223 16.01 3.88 2.87
N ASN A 224 15.13 4.61 3.56
CA ASN A 224 14.65 4.29 4.91
C ASN A 224 13.53 3.22 4.93
N LEU A 225 12.83 2.96 3.82
CA LEU A 225 11.77 1.94 3.76
C LEU A 225 12.30 0.55 3.41
N TYR A 226 11.63 -0.50 3.92
CA TYR A 226 11.88 -1.89 3.52
C TYR A 226 10.63 -2.69 3.12
N TYR A 227 9.44 -2.11 3.33
CA TYR A 227 8.17 -2.74 3.01
C TYR A 227 7.17 -1.66 2.63
N ILE A 228 6.46 -1.86 1.51
CA ILE A 228 5.40 -0.98 1.02
C ILE A 228 4.28 -1.88 0.48
N GLN A 229 3.07 -1.71 0.99
CA GLN A 229 1.90 -2.51 0.61
C GLN A 229 0.69 -1.61 0.38
N THR A 230 -0.07 -1.93 -0.65
CA THR A 230 -1.40 -1.40 -0.92
C THR A 230 -2.39 -2.56 -0.98
N GLN A 231 -3.68 -2.30 -1.22
CA GLN A 231 -4.64 -3.39 -1.47
C GLN A 231 -4.26 -4.24 -2.69
N ARG A 232 -3.56 -3.64 -3.66
CA ARG A 232 -3.35 -4.23 -5.00
C ARG A 232 -1.98 -4.86 -5.18
N TRP A 233 -0.95 -4.43 -4.46
CA TRP A 233 0.39 -4.97 -4.61
C TRP A 233 1.27 -4.72 -3.38
N THR A 234 2.36 -5.48 -3.29
CA THR A 234 3.40 -5.27 -2.29
C THR A 234 4.77 -5.21 -2.97
N VAL A 235 5.60 -4.30 -2.51
CA VAL A 235 7.05 -4.32 -2.76
C VAL A 235 7.79 -4.40 -1.44
N THR A 236 8.81 -5.24 -1.38
CA THR A 236 9.54 -5.49 -0.14
C THR A 236 11.00 -5.73 -0.43
N ARG A 237 11.90 -5.37 0.48
CA ARG A 237 13.31 -5.71 0.34
C ARG A 237 13.52 -7.20 0.59
N GLU A 238 14.45 -7.80 -0.16
CA GLU A 238 14.78 -9.23 -0.03
C GLU A 238 15.17 -9.64 1.40
N GLU A 239 15.85 -8.74 2.12
CA GLU A 239 15.98 -8.72 3.57
C GLU A 239 15.59 -7.32 4.08
N PRO A 240 15.05 -7.22 5.30
CA PRO A 240 14.82 -5.95 5.97
C PRO A 240 16.16 -5.37 6.46
N GLU A 241 17.05 -5.04 5.53
CA GLU A 241 18.32 -4.34 5.76
C GLU A 241 18.49 -3.23 4.72
N PRO A 242 19.11 -2.08 5.09
CA PRO A 242 19.47 -1.05 4.12
C PRO A 242 20.31 -1.60 2.96
N GLU A 243 20.12 -1.02 1.77
CA GLU A 243 20.71 -1.44 0.50
C GLU A 243 20.32 -2.84 0.00
N SER A 244 19.45 -3.57 0.71
CA SER A 244 18.89 -4.82 0.20
C SER A 244 18.01 -4.54 -1.01
N PRO A 245 18.10 -5.33 -2.10
CA PRO A 245 17.32 -5.09 -3.30
C PRO A 245 15.83 -5.19 -3.05
N TRP A 246 15.04 -4.47 -3.85
CA TRP A 246 13.59 -4.53 -3.80
C TRP A 246 13.07 -5.69 -4.65
N LEU A 247 12.08 -6.40 -4.12
CA LEU A 247 11.25 -7.36 -4.84
C LEU A 247 9.97 -6.66 -5.27
N GLY A 248 9.63 -6.77 -6.56
CA GLY A 248 8.41 -6.21 -7.14
C GLY A 248 8.48 -4.74 -7.56
N LEU A 249 9.51 -3.98 -7.13
CA LEU A 249 9.65 -2.56 -7.49
C LEU A 249 10.22 -2.37 -8.90
N SER A 250 11.32 -3.05 -9.23
CA SER A 250 12.00 -2.87 -10.52
C SER A 250 11.36 -3.66 -11.68
N SER A 251 10.54 -4.67 -11.36
CA SER A 251 9.89 -5.54 -12.34
C SER A 251 8.46 -5.10 -12.71
N ALA A 252 7.79 -4.33 -11.84
CA ALA A 252 6.42 -3.88 -12.10
C ALA A 252 6.40 -2.35 -12.00
N ASN A 253 5.78 -1.69 -12.97
CA ASN A 253 5.63 -0.23 -12.98
C ASN A 253 4.59 0.22 -11.93
N ARG A 254 4.86 -0.09 -10.64
CA ARG A 254 3.95 0.11 -9.52
C ARG A 254 3.71 1.60 -9.30
N THR A 255 2.44 1.98 -9.21
CA THR A 255 2.03 3.35 -8.91
C THR A 255 1.25 3.42 -7.61
N LEU A 256 1.43 4.53 -6.88
CA LEU A 256 0.51 4.98 -5.85
C LEU A 256 -0.57 5.83 -6.52
N ASN A 257 -1.82 5.68 -6.08
CA ASN A 257 -2.97 6.32 -6.69
C ASN A 257 -3.73 7.16 -5.68
N TYR A 258 -4.35 8.24 -6.16
CA TYR A 258 -5.15 9.15 -5.35
C TYR A 258 -6.16 8.39 -4.49
N GLY A 259 -6.09 8.59 -3.17
CA GLY A 259 -6.97 7.94 -2.20
C GLY A 259 -6.51 6.55 -1.73
N ASP A 260 -5.35 6.05 -2.15
CA ASP A 260 -4.83 4.76 -1.67
C ASP A 260 -4.44 4.84 -0.18
N LEU A 261 -4.79 3.80 0.59
CA LEU A 261 -4.06 3.45 1.80
C LEU A 261 -2.72 2.80 1.39
N VAL A 262 -1.63 3.35 1.91
CA VAL A 262 -0.26 2.86 1.74
C VAL A 262 0.30 2.46 3.10
N ILE A 263 0.57 1.17 3.26
CA ILE A 263 1.17 0.61 4.47
C ILE A 263 2.68 0.54 4.26
N VAL A 264 3.46 1.19 5.13
CA VAL A 264 4.93 1.15 5.06
C VAL A 264 5.57 0.72 6.37
N ARG A 265 6.76 0.11 6.25
CA ARG A 265 7.67 -0.14 7.38
C ARG A 265 9.04 0.45 7.07
N CYS A 266 9.63 1.13 8.05
CA CYS A 266 10.88 1.88 7.93
C CYS A 266 11.96 1.38 8.91
N PHE A 267 13.23 1.69 8.63
CA PHE A 267 14.38 1.29 9.47
C PHE A 267 14.56 2.17 10.70
N ASP A 268 14.25 3.45 10.56
CA ASP A 268 14.37 4.47 11.59
C ASP A 268 13.14 5.41 11.53
N ASP A 269 12.76 6.00 12.67
CA ASP A 269 11.74 7.06 12.72
C ASP A 269 12.11 8.23 11.79
N GLU A 270 11.14 8.73 11.02
CA GLU A 270 11.35 9.81 10.05
C GLU A 270 10.11 10.70 9.96
N LEU A 271 10.32 12.01 9.75
CA LEU A 271 9.24 12.90 9.37
C LEU A 271 9.21 13.01 7.85
N PHE A 272 8.16 12.47 7.24
CA PHE A 272 8.00 12.31 5.80
C PHE A 272 6.96 13.30 5.24
N ALA A 273 7.10 13.71 3.99
CA ALA A 273 6.05 14.37 3.21
C ALA A 273 6.11 13.84 1.77
N TRP A 274 4.96 13.73 1.10
CA TRP A 274 4.91 13.22 -0.27
C TRP A 274 5.69 14.13 -1.22
N CYS A 275 6.42 13.52 -2.15
CA CYS A 275 7.02 14.24 -3.26
C CYS A 275 5.95 14.48 -4.33
N ASP A 276 5.71 15.76 -4.64
CA ASP A 276 4.85 16.21 -5.73
C ASP A 276 5.72 16.55 -6.94
N THR A 277 5.89 15.59 -7.85
CA THR A 277 6.82 15.73 -8.99
C THR A 277 6.19 16.38 -10.22
N GLU A 278 4.87 16.54 -10.22
CA GLU A 278 4.01 16.86 -11.37
C GLU A 278 4.12 15.85 -12.54
N LEU A 279 4.71 14.66 -12.31
CA LEU A 279 4.92 13.62 -13.31
C LEU A 279 3.81 12.57 -13.26
N GLN A 280 2.65 12.90 -13.83
CA GLN A 280 1.52 11.98 -13.90
C GLN A 280 1.87 10.65 -14.61
N GLN A 281 1.58 9.55 -13.92
CA GLN A 281 1.68 8.19 -14.44
C GLN A 281 0.31 7.63 -14.78
N GLN A 282 0.30 6.52 -15.53
CA GLN A 282 -0.89 5.70 -15.65
C GLN A 282 -0.97 4.78 -14.43
N ARG A 283 -2.16 4.69 -13.82
CA ARG A 283 -2.47 3.71 -12.77
C ARG A 283 -2.03 2.31 -13.16
N ASP A 284 -1.28 1.68 -12.28
CA ASP A 284 -0.97 0.26 -12.35
C ASP A 284 -2.24 -0.57 -12.10
N TYR A 285 -2.89 -0.97 -13.19
CA TYR A 285 -4.10 -1.78 -13.14
C TYR A 285 -3.76 -3.27 -13.23
N ARG A 286 -4.20 -4.03 -12.22
CA ARG A 286 -4.15 -5.50 -12.24
C ARG A 286 -5.45 -6.03 -12.80
N GLU A 287 -5.36 -6.84 -13.85
CA GLU A 287 -6.53 -7.44 -14.46
C GLU A 287 -7.07 -8.60 -13.61
N ASP A 288 -8.38 -8.66 -13.46
CA ASP A 288 -9.05 -9.75 -12.75
C ASP A 288 -8.85 -11.09 -13.44
N THR A 289 -8.73 -12.14 -12.63
CA THR A 289 -8.70 -13.52 -13.10
C THR A 289 -10.09 -13.98 -13.52
N GLN A 290 -10.18 -14.72 -14.64
CA GLN A 290 -11.42 -15.27 -15.17
C GLN A 290 -11.60 -16.74 -14.80
N TYR A 291 -10.51 -17.48 -14.60
CA TYR A 291 -10.56 -18.92 -14.34
C TYR A 291 -10.56 -19.24 -12.84
N PHE A 292 -9.79 -18.46 -12.07
CA PHE A 292 -9.71 -18.62 -10.62
C PHE A 292 -10.48 -17.51 -9.92
N SER A 293 -11.16 -17.86 -8.83
CA SER A 293 -11.84 -16.93 -7.93
C SER A 293 -11.39 -17.20 -6.50
N TYR A 294 -11.25 -16.15 -5.70
CA TYR A 294 -10.88 -16.22 -4.29
C TYR A 294 -11.62 -15.13 -3.50
N GLU A 295 -11.53 -15.22 -2.18
CA GLU A 295 -12.12 -14.23 -1.27
C GLU A 295 -10.99 -13.35 -0.72
N GLU A 296 -11.07 -12.04 -0.94
CA GLU A 296 -10.16 -11.07 -0.29
C GLU A 296 -10.43 -11.00 1.23
N GLN A 297 -9.42 -10.59 1.99
CA GLN A 297 -9.47 -10.37 3.44
C GLN A 297 -8.75 -9.05 3.78
N SER A 298 -8.78 -8.67 5.07
CA SER A 298 -8.15 -7.44 5.57
C SER A 298 -6.63 -7.40 5.40
N ASP A 299 -5.97 -8.52 5.11
CA ASP A 299 -4.53 -8.57 4.85
C ASP A 299 -4.13 -9.77 3.99
N TYR A 300 -3.00 -9.66 3.30
CA TYR A 300 -2.43 -10.70 2.46
C TYR A 300 -0.90 -10.71 2.54
N ILE A 301 -0.29 -11.83 2.18
CA ILE A 301 1.17 -11.92 1.97
C ILE A 301 1.47 -12.11 0.48
N PRO A 302 2.39 -11.33 -0.12
CA PRO A 302 2.78 -11.53 -1.51
C PRO A 302 3.55 -12.86 -1.67
N ILE A 303 3.10 -13.68 -2.60
CA ILE A 303 3.87 -14.81 -3.12
C ILE A 303 4.40 -14.41 -4.50
N TYR A 304 5.67 -14.02 -4.56
CA TYR A 304 6.39 -13.85 -5.82
C TYR A 304 6.63 -15.22 -6.46
N VAL A 305 6.31 -15.33 -7.74
CA VAL A 305 6.39 -16.56 -8.52
C VAL A 305 7.29 -16.32 -9.72
N GLN A 306 8.43 -16.99 -9.73
CA GLN A 306 9.35 -17.04 -10.85
C GLN A 306 8.97 -18.19 -11.79
N LEU A 307 8.47 -17.82 -12.96
CA LEU A 307 7.93 -18.67 -14.02
C LEU A 307 8.95 -18.90 -15.14
N ASP A 308 8.61 -19.83 -16.03
CA ASP A 308 9.37 -20.08 -17.25
C ASP A 308 8.95 -19.09 -18.35
N PRO A 309 9.81 -18.15 -18.78
CA PRO A 309 9.46 -17.19 -19.82
C PRO A 309 9.11 -17.84 -21.16
N THR A 310 9.51 -19.10 -21.38
CA THR A 310 9.18 -19.84 -22.61
C THR A 310 7.79 -20.49 -22.58
N ASN A 311 7.12 -20.49 -21.43
CA ASN A 311 5.84 -21.16 -21.23
C ASN A 311 5.06 -20.56 -20.04
N LEU A 312 4.74 -19.27 -20.15
CA LEU A 312 3.92 -18.56 -19.17
C LEU A 312 2.47 -19.07 -19.20
N PRO A 313 1.85 -19.37 -18.05
CA PRO A 313 0.41 -19.54 -17.96
C PRO A 313 -0.33 -18.23 -18.23
N THR A 314 -1.63 -18.31 -18.53
CA THR A 314 -2.51 -17.13 -18.60
C THR A 314 -2.85 -16.64 -17.19
N GLU A 315 -3.14 -17.57 -16.28
CA GLU A 315 -3.43 -17.29 -14.86
C GLU A 315 -2.74 -18.30 -13.96
N ILE A 316 -2.40 -17.87 -12.76
CA ILE A 316 -1.88 -18.71 -11.69
C ILE A 316 -2.62 -18.45 -10.39
N ALA A 317 -2.87 -19.51 -9.63
CA ALA A 317 -3.55 -19.42 -8.34
C ALA A 317 -2.83 -20.23 -7.27
N VAL A 318 -2.89 -19.74 -6.04
CA VAL A 318 -2.44 -20.43 -4.83
C VAL A 318 -3.64 -21.04 -4.12
N PHE A 319 -3.48 -22.28 -3.67
CA PHE A 319 -4.50 -23.03 -2.96
C PHE A 319 -3.98 -23.48 -1.60
N VAL A 320 -4.85 -23.46 -0.59
CA VAL A 320 -4.63 -24.07 0.72
C VAL A 320 -5.69 -25.15 0.91
N ASP A 321 -5.26 -26.41 1.05
CA ASP A 321 -6.17 -27.56 1.24
C ASP A 321 -7.28 -27.68 0.17
N GLY A 322 -7.02 -27.20 -1.05
CA GLY A 322 -7.95 -27.24 -2.18
C GLY A 322 -8.87 -26.03 -2.32
N GLU A 323 -8.76 -25.04 -1.43
CA GLU A 323 -9.45 -23.76 -1.53
C GLU A 323 -8.52 -22.70 -2.14
N CYS A 324 -8.99 -21.93 -3.14
CA CYS A 324 -8.23 -20.86 -3.76
C CYS A 324 -8.08 -19.69 -2.78
N LYS A 325 -6.85 -19.28 -2.48
CA LYS A 325 -6.53 -18.21 -1.52
C LYS A 325 -5.85 -17.00 -2.17
N GLY A 326 -5.89 -16.92 -3.49
CA GLY A 326 -5.29 -15.85 -4.27
C GLY A 326 -5.01 -16.32 -5.69
N ALA A 327 -5.19 -15.44 -6.65
CA ALA A 327 -4.88 -15.70 -8.06
C ALA A 327 -4.47 -14.43 -8.77
N GLU A 328 -3.72 -14.59 -9.86
CA GLU A 328 -3.15 -13.50 -10.63
C GLU A 328 -3.12 -13.82 -12.12
N LYS A 329 -3.42 -12.80 -12.95
CA LYS A 329 -3.19 -12.84 -14.39
C LYS A 329 -1.69 -12.65 -14.68
N VAL A 330 -1.12 -13.58 -15.43
CA VAL A 330 0.33 -13.59 -15.67
C VAL A 330 0.68 -12.82 -16.93
N LEU A 331 1.40 -11.71 -16.76
CA LEU A 331 1.88 -10.86 -17.85
C LEU A 331 3.38 -11.04 -18.10
N GLU A 332 4.14 -11.40 -17.06
CA GLU A 332 5.60 -11.51 -17.09
C GLU A 332 6.07 -12.80 -16.40
N ASP A 333 7.38 -13.07 -16.46
CA ASP A 333 7.98 -14.27 -15.87
C ASP A 333 8.27 -14.15 -14.36
N LEU A 334 8.10 -12.96 -13.79
CA LEU A 334 7.97 -12.74 -12.36
C LEU A 334 6.63 -12.06 -12.08
N THR A 335 5.80 -12.70 -11.28
CA THR A 335 4.49 -12.17 -10.88
C THR A 335 4.27 -12.39 -9.39
N ASP A 336 3.49 -11.56 -8.73
CA ASP A 336 3.12 -11.73 -7.32
C ASP A 336 1.64 -12.06 -7.16
N ILE A 337 1.34 -13.10 -6.39
CA ILE A 337 -0.03 -13.43 -5.99
C ILE A 337 -0.28 -12.83 -4.62
N ARG A 338 -1.36 -12.06 -4.47
CA ARG A 338 -1.89 -11.65 -3.16
C ARG A 338 -2.50 -12.87 -2.47
N ALA A 339 -1.79 -13.45 -1.50
CA ALA A 339 -2.21 -14.68 -0.85
C ALA A 339 -2.85 -14.42 0.53
N TYR A 340 -4.14 -14.70 0.65
CA TYR A 340 -4.95 -14.55 1.86
C TYR A 340 -4.83 -15.80 2.74
N ILE A 341 -3.62 -16.03 3.27
CA ILE A 341 -3.25 -17.25 4.00
C ILE A 341 -2.81 -16.99 5.45
N LEU A 342 -2.97 -15.76 5.95
CA LEU A 342 -2.50 -15.33 7.27
C LEU A 342 -3.37 -15.86 8.44
N GLY A 343 -4.61 -16.31 8.17
CA GLY A 343 -5.59 -16.77 9.16
C GLY A 343 -5.35 -18.13 9.87
N GLY A 344 -4.11 -18.61 9.96
CA GLY A 344 -3.72 -19.63 10.95
C GLY A 344 -3.83 -21.11 10.57
N ASN A 345 -4.27 -21.47 9.37
CA ASN A 345 -4.18 -22.86 8.90
C ASN A 345 -3.03 -22.99 7.89
N SER A 346 -1.91 -23.57 8.33
CA SER A 346 -0.72 -23.85 7.50
C SER A 346 -0.93 -25.10 6.63
N GLY A 347 -2.13 -25.24 6.07
CA GLY A 347 -2.58 -26.35 5.24
C GLY A 347 -1.65 -26.63 4.07
N ASN A 348 -1.96 -27.67 3.30
CA ASN A 348 -1.12 -28.02 2.16
C ASN A 348 -1.24 -26.94 1.07
N ILE A 349 -0.18 -26.14 0.91
CA ILE A 349 -0.11 -25.11 -0.13
C ILE A 349 0.27 -25.75 -1.46
N THR A 350 -0.53 -25.49 -2.48
CA THR A 350 -0.32 -25.94 -3.86
C THR A 350 -0.62 -24.81 -4.84
N PHE A 351 -0.15 -24.94 -6.08
CA PHE A 351 -0.43 -23.98 -7.14
C PHE A 351 -1.21 -24.65 -8.27
N GLU A 352 -2.06 -23.88 -8.94
CA GLU A 352 -2.71 -24.29 -10.18
C GLU A 352 -2.44 -23.26 -11.28
N MET A 353 -2.18 -23.73 -12.49
CA MET A 353 -1.87 -22.90 -13.65
C MET A 353 -2.87 -23.16 -14.76
N TYR A 354 -3.45 -22.09 -15.28
CA TYR A 354 -4.34 -22.13 -16.44
C TYR A 354 -3.63 -21.58 -17.67
N TYR A 355 -3.84 -22.23 -18.82
CA TYR A 355 -3.31 -21.83 -20.12
C TYR A 355 -4.46 -21.86 -21.13
N ASP A 356 -4.69 -20.80 -21.89
CA ASP A 356 -5.79 -20.78 -22.89
C ASP A 356 -5.71 -21.92 -23.91
N ASN A 357 -4.49 -22.31 -24.26
CA ASN A 357 -4.22 -23.30 -25.29
C ASN A 357 -4.06 -24.73 -24.75
N LYS A 358 -4.19 -24.94 -23.42
CA LYS A 358 -4.04 -26.27 -22.80
C LYS A 358 -5.23 -26.60 -21.93
N SER A 359 -5.74 -27.81 -22.10
CA SER A 359 -6.69 -28.44 -21.18
C SER A 359 -6.11 -29.79 -20.77
N PRO A 360 -6.05 -30.15 -19.47
CA PRO A 360 -6.62 -29.49 -18.29
C PRO A 360 -5.71 -28.43 -17.63
N VAL A 361 -6.22 -27.78 -16.58
CA VAL A 361 -5.43 -27.00 -15.60
C VAL A 361 -4.29 -27.84 -15.05
N GLU A 362 -3.10 -27.26 -14.97
CA GLU A 362 -1.93 -27.92 -14.42
C GLU A 362 -1.86 -27.70 -12.91
N LYS A 363 -2.01 -28.78 -12.14
CA LYS A 363 -1.84 -28.75 -10.69
C LYS A 363 -0.38 -29.01 -10.32
N VAL A 364 0.23 -28.09 -9.59
CA VAL A 364 1.63 -28.13 -9.22
C VAL A 364 1.78 -28.18 -7.70
N SER A 365 2.09 -29.38 -7.19
CA SER A 365 2.39 -29.60 -5.77
C SER A 365 3.89 -29.67 -5.49
N LYS A 366 4.72 -29.72 -6.53
CA LYS A 366 6.18 -29.71 -6.42
C LYS A 366 6.71 -28.37 -6.90
N TYR A 367 7.22 -27.59 -5.97
CA TYR A 367 7.85 -26.29 -6.22
C TYR A 367 9.02 -26.11 -5.26
N PHE A 368 9.77 -25.03 -5.45
CA PHE A 368 10.89 -24.67 -4.61
C PHE A 368 10.64 -23.30 -3.99
N VAL A 369 10.98 -23.15 -2.72
CA VAL A 369 10.86 -21.90 -1.96
C VAL A 369 12.25 -21.31 -1.80
N TYR A 370 12.37 -20.02 -2.08
CA TYR A 370 13.63 -19.29 -1.97
C TYR A 370 14.05 -19.12 -0.51
N ASN A 371 15.28 -19.50 -0.21
CA ASN A 371 15.92 -19.29 1.08
C ASN A 371 16.88 -18.10 0.98
N SER A 372 16.42 -16.93 1.41
CA SER A 372 17.17 -15.67 1.38
C SER A 372 18.55 -15.75 2.05
N ARG A 373 18.64 -16.43 3.20
CA ARG A 373 19.89 -16.59 3.97
C ARG A 373 20.96 -17.37 3.22
N LYS A 374 20.55 -18.36 2.43
CA LYS A 374 21.46 -19.21 1.66
C LYS A 374 21.58 -18.79 0.19
N MET A 375 20.74 -17.89 -0.30
CA MET A 375 20.60 -17.56 -1.73
C MET A 375 20.49 -18.83 -2.58
N GLU A 376 19.49 -19.66 -2.27
CA GLU A 376 19.19 -20.89 -3.02
C GLU A 376 17.70 -21.21 -2.92
N PHE A 377 17.16 -21.91 -3.92
CA PHE A 377 15.83 -22.48 -3.84
C PHE A 377 15.90 -23.86 -3.21
N VAL A 378 15.01 -24.12 -2.25
CA VAL A 378 14.91 -25.40 -1.54
C VAL A 378 13.58 -26.03 -1.89
N GLN A 379 13.61 -27.32 -2.25
CA GLN A 379 12.39 -28.07 -2.55
C GLN A 379 11.62 -28.38 -1.26
N GLU A 380 10.74 -27.46 -0.86
CA GLU A 380 9.83 -27.60 0.27
C GLU A 380 8.51 -26.86 0.00
N SER A 381 7.47 -27.18 0.77
CA SER A 381 6.24 -26.38 0.76
C SER A 381 6.41 -25.10 1.56
N ILE A 382 5.68 -24.05 1.18
CA ILE A 382 5.57 -22.83 1.98
C ILE A 382 5.07 -23.23 3.38
N LYS A 383 5.76 -22.71 4.40
CA LYS A 383 5.35 -22.79 5.79
C LYS A 383 4.93 -21.39 6.19
N VAL A 384 3.63 -21.18 6.33
CA VAL A 384 3.07 -19.87 6.72
C VAL A 384 3.69 -19.45 8.04
N ASP A 385 4.34 -18.29 8.03
CA ASP A 385 5.02 -17.68 9.15
C ASP A 385 4.56 -16.22 9.21
N PRO A 386 3.88 -15.79 10.27
CA PRO A 386 3.38 -14.41 10.39
C PRO A 386 4.50 -13.37 10.45
N MET A 387 5.77 -13.79 10.62
CA MET A 387 6.94 -12.91 10.62
C MET A 387 7.57 -12.76 9.22
N LYS A 388 7.01 -13.39 8.19
CA LYS A 388 7.49 -13.28 6.82
C LYS A 388 6.74 -12.17 6.09
N ASP A 389 7.48 -11.32 5.39
CA ASP A 389 6.91 -10.28 4.53
C ASP A 389 6.53 -10.80 3.13
N TYR A 390 7.12 -11.92 2.71
CA TYR A 390 6.86 -12.52 1.41
C TYR A 390 7.28 -13.98 1.34
N TYR A 391 6.82 -14.65 0.28
CA TYR A 391 7.44 -15.87 -0.24
C TYR A 391 7.89 -15.66 -1.68
N LEU A 392 9.02 -16.24 -2.07
CA LEU A 392 9.42 -16.35 -3.47
C LEU A 392 9.52 -17.83 -3.84
N VAL A 393 8.83 -18.22 -4.91
CA VAL A 393 8.77 -19.60 -5.36
C VAL A 393 9.11 -19.74 -6.84
N THR A 394 9.52 -20.95 -7.22
CA THR A 394 9.66 -21.34 -8.62
C THR A 394 9.30 -22.81 -8.82
N PHE A 395 8.96 -23.18 -10.05
CA PHE A 395 8.59 -24.55 -10.43
C PHE A 395 9.72 -25.30 -11.13
N LYS A 396 10.85 -24.63 -11.38
CA LYS A 396 12.06 -25.24 -11.96
C LYS A 396 13.14 -25.35 -10.90
N GLU A 397 13.87 -26.47 -10.92
CA GLU A 397 15.08 -26.60 -10.11
C GLU A 397 16.14 -25.62 -10.63
N THR A 398 16.40 -24.56 -9.88
CA THR A 398 17.38 -23.52 -10.19
C THR A 398 17.94 -22.95 -8.89
N ASP A 399 19.20 -22.53 -8.90
CA ASP A 399 19.79 -21.79 -7.76
C ASP A 399 19.66 -20.27 -7.92
N THR A 400 19.19 -19.81 -9.08
CA THR A 400 19.27 -18.40 -9.48
C THR A 400 17.89 -17.74 -9.42
N PRO A 401 17.65 -16.83 -8.45
CA PRO A 401 16.46 -16.01 -8.44
C PRO A 401 16.52 -14.92 -9.52
N GLN A 402 15.38 -14.58 -10.13
CA GLN A 402 15.30 -13.63 -11.25
C GLN A 402 15.56 -12.16 -10.89
N PHE A 403 15.62 -11.82 -9.60
CA PHE A 403 16.10 -10.51 -9.15
C PHE A 403 17.62 -10.31 -9.34
N THR A 404 18.28 -11.12 -10.17
CA THR A 404 19.70 -10.93 -10.54
C THR A 404 20.02 -9.60 -11.22
N HIS A 405 19.03 -8.77 -11.52
CA HIS A 405 19.18 -7.40 -12.00
C HIS A 405 19.55 -6.40 -10.91
N GLU A 406 19.86 -6.86 -9.69
CA GLU A 406 20.34 -6.01 -8.61
C GLU A 406 21.65 -6.51 -8.01
N TYR A 407 22.38 -5.60 -7.35
CA TYR A 407 23.60 -5.93 -6.63
C TYR A 407 23.26 -6.60 -5.30
N LEU A 408 23.79 -7.81 -5.08
CA LEU A 408 23.60 -8.56 -3.84
C LEU A 408 24.91 -9.18 -3.37
N MET A 409 25.08 -9.34 -2.07
CA MET A 409 26.24 -10.04 -1.51
C MET A 409 25.97 -10.61 -0.11
N LYS A 410 26.03 -11.93 0.05
CA LYS A 410 25.87 -12.64 1.33
C LYS A 410 26.98 -13.64 1.56
N HIS A 411 27.13 -14.10 2.80
CA HIS A 411 28.07 -15.18 3.15
C HIS A 411 27.40 -16.28 3.96
N PHE A 412 27.85 -17.51 3.77
CA PHE A 412 27.43 -18.67 4.57
C PHE A 412 28.64 -19.59 4.86
N PRO A 413 28.75 -20.18 6.06
CA PRO A 413 27.89 -20.00 7.23
C PRO A 413 28.16 -18.68 7.95
N ASN A 414 27.14 -18.12 8.59
CA ASN A 414 27.28 -17.06 9.58
C ASN A 414 26.83 -17.61 10.95
N PRO A 415 27.70 -17.70 11.99
CA PRO A 415 29.11 -17.31 12.00
C PRO A 415 30.04 -18.25 11.20
N VAL A 416 31.14 -17.71 10.70
CA VAL A 416 32.18 -18.44 9.95
C VAL A 416 33.10 -19.19 10.92
N ARG A 417 33.36 -20.49 10.70
CA ARG A 417 34.25 -21.31 11.55
C ARG A 417 35.57 -21.72 10.90
N SER A 418 35.52 -22.07 9.62
CA SER A 418 36.67 -22.63 8.88
C SER A 418 36.83 -22.00 7.50
N ASN A 419 35.73 -21.89 6.79
CA ASN A 419 35.62 -21.28 5.48
C ASN A 419 34.25 -20.60 5.38
N ALA A 420 34.17 -19.60 4.51
CA ALA A 420 32.92 -18.95 4.12
C ALA A 420 32.79 -19.03 2.61
N GLU A 421 31.60 -19.35 2.12
CA GLU A 421 31.21 -19.09 0.75
C GLU A 421 30.51 -17.72 0.71
N ILE A 422 31.02 -16.81 -0.11
CA ILE A 422 30.42 -15.51 -0.36
C ILE A 422 29.69 -15.62 -1.71
N LYS A 423 28.36 -15.52 -1.68
CA LYS A 423 27.51 -15.48 -2.87
C LYS A 423 27.18 -14.04 -3.21
N TYR A 424 27.15 -13.69 -4.49
CA TYR A 424 26.90 -12.32 -4.94
C TYR A 424 26.22 -12.27 -6.32
N SER A 425 25.38 -11.26 -6.56
CA SER A 425 24.70 -11.03 -7.84
C SER A 425 25.19 -9.75 -8.51
N LEU A 426 25.22 -9.77 -9.85
CA LEU A 426 25.57 -8.61 -10.67
C LEU A 426 24.49 -8.35 -11.73
N PRO A 427 24.01 -7.10 -11.86
CA PRO A 427 22.98 -6.74 -12.84
C PRO A 427 23.51 -6.78 -14.28
N ARG A 428 24.82 -6.56 -14.45
CA ARG A 428 25.47 -6.51 -15.75
C ARG A 428 26.89 -7.06 -15.65
N LYS A 429 27.46 -7.39 -16.80
CA LYS A 429 28.88 -7.72 -16.89
C LYS A 429 29.71 -6.50 -16.49
N GLU A 430 30.58 -6.66 -15.50
CA GLU A 430 31.47 -5.59 -15.03
C GLU A 430 32.71 -6.13 -14.29
N LYS A 431 33.65 -5.23 -13.99
CA LYS A 431 34.83 -5.57 -13.18
C LYS A 431 34.45 -5.62 -11.71
N VAL A 432 34.78 -6.73 -11.05
CA VAL A 432 34.46 -6.99 -9.65
C VAL A 432 35.73 -7.19 -8.83
N ASN A 433 35.84 -6.46 -7.72
CA ASN A 433 36.82 -6.69 -6.67
C ASN A 433 36.09 -7.06 -5.37
N ILE A 434 36.29 -8.27 -4.85
CA ILE A 434 35.81 -8.64 -3.50
C ILE A 434 37.01 -8.81 -2.58
N SER A 435 37.02 -8.04 -1.50
CA SER A 435 38.13 -7.95 -0.57
C SER A 435 37.66 -8.00 0.88
N ILE A 436 38.42 -8.70 1.73
CA ILE A 436 38.19 -8.85 3.17
C ILE A 436 39.06 -7.86 3.94
N TYR A 437 38.48 -7.16 4.90
CA TYR A 437 39.13 -6.19 5.78
C TYR A 437 38.87 -6.53 7.24
N ASN A 438 39.81 -6.17 8.12
CA ASN A 438 39.58 -6.23 9.56
C ASN A 438 38.89 -4.94 10.06
N VAL A 439 38.49 -4.91 11.34
CA VAL A 439 37.85 -3.73 11.97
C VAL A 439 38.69 -2.45 11.96
N ARG A 440 40.01 -2.54 11.68
CA ARG A 440 40.90 -1.39 11.53
C ARG A 440 40.98 -0.88 10.08
N GLY A 441 40.16 -1.42 9.18
CA GLY A 441 40.20 -1.11 7.74
C GLY A 441 41.42 -1.67 7.01
N GLN A 442 42.16 -2.60 7.61
CA GLN A 442 43.33 -3.21 6.96
C GLN A 442 42.89 -4.36 6.07
N LEU A 443 43.33 -4.33 4.81
CA LEU A 443 43.03 -5.37 3.81
C LEU A 443 43.70 -6.70 4.18
N VAL A 444 42.87 -7.68 4.55
CA VAL A 444 43.24 -9.05 4.95
C VAL A 444 43.54 -9.91 3.74
N LYS A 445 42.64 -9.95 2.73
CA LYS A 445 42.78 -10.77 1.53
C LYS A 445 41.84 -10.28 0.42
N THR A 446 42.30 -10.26 -0.82
CA THR A 446 41.43 -10.09 -2.00
C THR A 446 41.06 -11.46 -2.53
N LEU A 447 39.77 -11.72 -2.70
CA LEU A 447 39.22 -13.02 -3.10
C LEU A 447 39.02 -13.10 -4.61
N ILE A 448 38.66 -11.99 -5.25
CA ILE A 448 38.46 -11.87 -6.69
C ILE A 448 38.78 -10.43 -7.12
N ASP A 449 39.38 -10.27 -8.30
CA ASP A 449 39.64 -9.00 -8.98
C ASP A 449 39.68 -9.26 -10.50
N LYS A 450 38.52 -9.34 -11.14
CA LYS A 450 38.38 -9.64 -12.59
C LYS A 450 37.04 -9.18 -13.14
N GLU A 451 36.90 -9.21 -14.45
CA GLU A 451 35.58 -9.13 -15.09
C GLU A 451 34.76 -10.39 -14.81
N VAL A 452 33.48 -10.18 -14.53
CA VAL A 452 32.49 -11.21 -14.22
C VAL A 452 31.22 -10.90 -15.02
N GLU A 453 30.60 -11.93 -15.60
CA GLU A 453 29.33 -11.80 -16.33
C GLU A 453 28.17 -11.45 -15.37
N SER A 454 27.03 -10.99 -15.88
CA SER A 454 25.83 -10.79 -15.05
C SER A 454 25.34 -12.10 -14.43
N GLY A 455 24.54 -12.00 -13.36
CA GLY A 455 23.94 -13.13 -12.67
C GLY A 455 24.57 -13.46 -11.32
N LEU A 456 24.22 -14.63 -10.78
CA LEU A 456 24.65 -15.12 -9.47
C LEU A 456 26.01 -15.82 -9.55
N HIS A 457 26.92 -15.46 -8.64
CA HIS A 457 28.28 -15.97 -8.54
C HIS A 457 28.64 -16.31 -7.11
N LYS A 458 29.76 -17.02 -6.94
CA LYS A 458 30.30 -17.37 -5.62
C LYS A 458 31.82 -17.36 -5.56
N VAL A 459 32.35 -16.98 -4.40
CA VAL A 459 33.78 -17.02 -4.08
C VAL A 459 33.99 -17.52 -2.66
N SER A 460 35.02 -18.35 -2.44
CA SER A 460 35.31 -18.91 -1.12
C SER A 460 36.42 -18.14 -0.41
N TRP A 461 36.24 -17.92 0.88
CA TRP A 461 37.30 -17.49 1.80
C TRP A 461 37.64 -18.63 2.75
N ASP A 462 38.92 -18.99 2.79
CA ASP A 462 39.52 -20.04 3.63
C ASP A 462 39.91 -19.56 5.03
N SER A 463 39.39 -18.40 5.45
CA SER A 463 39.69 -17.77 6.73
C SER A 463 41.19 -17.51 6.97
N THR A 464 41.95 -17.28 5.89
CA THR A 464 43.36 -16.86 5.96
C THR A 464 43.57 -15.42 5.47
N ASP A 465 44.70 -14.83 5.89
CA ASP A 465 45.25 -13.60 5.31
C ASP A 465 46.04 -13.86 4.00
N ARG A 466 46.66 -12.81 3.44
CA ARG A 466 47.51 -12.90 2.24
C ARG A 466 48.77 -13.75 2.40
N SER A 467 49.22 -13.96 3.64
CA SER A 467 50.37 -14.82 3.95
C SER A 467 49.96 -16.29 4.16
N GLY A 468 48.68 -16.62 3.99
CA GLY A 468 48.14 -17.96 4.22
C GLY A 468 47.97 -18.31 5.69
N LYS A 469 48.10 -17.34 6.59
CA LYS A 469 47.92 -17.56 8.03
C LYS A 469 46.45 -17.39 8.41
N TYR A 470 45.95 -18.28 9.27
CA TYR A 470 44.60 -18.14 9.82
C TYR A 470 44.42 -16.81 10.52
N VAL A 471 43.26 -16.19 10.28
CA VAL A 471 42.86 -14.98 10.97
C VAL A 471 42.40 -15.29 12.41
N THR A 472 42.36 -14.27 13.26
CA THR A 472 41.92 -14.39 14.65
C THR A 472 40.40 -14.34 14.75
N ASN A 473 39.82 -14.86 15.84
CA ASN A 473 38.40 -14.67 16.12
C ASN A 473 38.06 -13.17 16.16
N GLY A 474 36.95 -12.77 15.55
CA GLY A 474 36.54 -11.37 15.49
C GLY A 474 35.64 -11.05 14.30
N VAL A 475 35.31 -9.76 14.19
CA VAL A 475 34.50 -9.23 13.09
C VAL A 475 35.42 -8.86 11.92
N TYR A 476 34.98 -9.22 10.72
CA TYR A 476 35.61 -8.87 9.46
C TYR A 476 34.58 -8.21 8.55
N MET A 477 35.03 -7.28 7.71
CA MET A 477 34.20 -6.68 6.66
C MET A 477 34.59 -7.29 5.33
N TYR A 478 33.61 -7.54 4.47
CA TYR A 478 33.85 -7.94 3.09
C TYR A 478 33.17 -6.93 2.19
N ILE A 479 33.93 -6.44 1.22
CA ILE A 479 33.53 -5.33 0.35
C ILE A 479 33.57 -5.83 -1.08
N LEU A 480 32.44 -5.74 -1.77
CA LEU A 480 32.35 -5.86 -3.22
C LEU A 480 32.43 -4.45 -3.81
N ARG A 481 33.37 -4.24 -4.70
CA ARG A 481 33.51 -3.00 -5.47
C ARG A 481 33.39 -3.32 -6.95
N THR A 482 32.51 -2.57 -7.60
CA THR A 482 32.45 -2.46 -9.06
C THR A 482 32.65 -1.01 -9.45
N ASP A 483 32.58 -0.72 -10.76
CA ASP A 483 32.64 0.66 -11.26
C ASP A 483 31.38 1.47 -10.85
N ASN A 484 30.29 0.79 -10.47
CA ASN A 484 28.97 1.40 -10.27
C ASN A 484 28.44 1.27 -8.84
N LYS A 485 28.88 0.26 -8.09
CA LYS A 485 28.39 0.02 -6.72
C LYS A 485 29.52 -0.43 -5.80
N VAL A 486 29.42 -0.01 -4.55
CA VAL A 486 30.22 -0.55 -3.44
C VAL A 486 29.26 -1.13 -2.42
N LEU A 487 29.31 -2.45 -2.22
CA LEU A 487 28.55 -3.13 -1.17
C LEU A 487 29.50 -3.52 -0.04
N THR A 488 29.15 -3.15 1.19
CA THR A 488 29.93 -3.50 2.38
C THR A 488 29.08 -4.32 3.35
N LYS A 489 29.54 -5.51 3.71
CA LYS A 489 28.85 -6.37 4.69
C LYS A 489 29.84 -6.87 5.74
N LYS A 490 29.32 -7.28 6.90
CA LYS A 490 30.11 -7.79 8.05
C LYS A 490 29.94 -9.30 8.20
N MET A 491 30.99 -9.97 8.68
CA MET A 491 30.96 -11.38 9.05
C MET A 491 31.66 -11.58 10.39
N LEU A 492 31.16 -12.54 11.18
CA LEU A 492 31.77 -12.96 12.44
C LEU A 492 32.54 -14.26 12.22
N PHE A 493 33.84 -14.26 12.50
CA PHE A 493 34.67 -15.46 12.50
C PHE A 493 34.91 -15.98 13.92
N MET A 494 34.60 -17.25 14.16
CA MET A 494 34.80 -17.94 15.44
C MET A 494 35.30 -19.37 15.21
N ARG A 495 36.54 -19.63 15.64
CA ARG A 495 37.15 -20.95 15.60
C ARG A 495 36.92 -21.76 16.87
#